data_AF-A0A521BJM7-F1
#
_entry.id   AF-A0A521BJM7-F1
#
_cell.length_a   1.000
_cell.length_b   1.000
_cell.length_c   1.000
_cell.angle_alpha   90.00
_cell.angle_beta   90.00
_cell.angle_gamma   90.00
#
_symmetry.space_group_name_H-M   'P 1'
#
loop_
_entity.id
_entity.type
_entity.pdbx_description
1 polymer ?
#
loop_
_entity_poly.entity_id
_entity_poly.type
_entity_poly.pdbx_seq_one_letter_code
_entity_poly.pdbx_strand_id
1 'polypeptide(L)'
;MIYKNFILGTLSSFFIFISAFQKQHSLVSYSNNSQEIAGVYVLTSCENSRFKIKIEKKKDEYFFLIFDKNKIISKGKLGKQNEDDTVYLAFGKIGGIYDTDKIQIQNYGNSMNEYVHFTQCGEKYLTFIKSE
;
A
#
# COMPACT_ATOMS: atom_id res chain seq x y z
N MET A 1 59.53 47.50 -48.02
CA MET A 1 59.94 46.45 -48.98
C MET A 1 60.96 45.57 -48.25
N ILE A 2 60.74 44.24 -48.20
CA ILE A 2 61.67 43.18 -47.72
C ILE A 2 61.81 43.11 -46.17
N TYR A 3 61.70 41.98 -45.44
CA TYR A 3 61.32 40.57 -45.67
C TYR A 3 61.01 39.93 -44.28
N LYS A 4 60.25 38.82 -44.30
CA LYS A 4 60.23 37.69 -43.33
C LYS A 4 59.81 37.94 -41.87
N ASN A 5 58.64 37.41 -41.51
CA ASN A 5 58.41 36.89 -40.17
C ASN A 5 58.23 35.37 -40.20
N PHE A 6 59.00 34.76 -39.31
CA PHE A 6 59.28 33.35 -39.12
C PHE A 6 58.26 32.74 -38.15
N ILE A 7 58.04 31.45 -38.33
CA ILE A 7 57.02 30.57 -37.72
C ILE A 7 57.19 30.48 -36.20
N LEU A 8 56.09 30.43 -35.43
CA LEU A 8 55.81 29.40 -34.39
C LEU A 8 54.48 29.61 -33.64
N GLY A 9 53.74 28.51 -33.43
CA GLY A 9 52.66 28.38 -32.44
C GLY A 9 51.28 28.76 -32.99
N THR A 10 50.30 27.87 -33.03
CA THR A 10 49.74 27.23 -31.83
C THR A 10 49.21 25.83 -32.11
N LEU A 11 49.38 24.97 -31.11
CA LEU A 11 49.04 23.57 -31.11
C LEU A 11 47.53 23.35 -31.24
N SER A 12 47.22 22.49 -32.20
CA SER A 12 46.14 21.50 -32.24
C SER A 12 45.25 21.44 -30.99
N SER A 13 43.96 21.67 -31.25
CA SER A 13 42.85 21.22 -30.41
C SER A 13 43.03 19.77 -29.97
N PHE A 14 42.82 19.48 -28.69
CA PHE A 14 42.24 18.21 -28.27
C PHE A 14 41.23 18.47 -27.17
N PHE A 15 40.00 18.10 -27.49
CA PHE A 15 38.80 18.32 -26.72
C PHE A 15 38.90 17.67 -25.34
N ILE A 16 38.59 18.44 -24.29
CA ILE A 16 38.32 17.91 -22.96
C ILE A 16 37.01 17.13 -23.06
N PHE A 17 37.08 15.80 -23.18
CA PHE A 17 35.93 14.93 -22.92
C PHE A 17 35.68 14.93 -21.41
N ILE A 18 34.93 15.91 -20.94
CA ILE A 18 34.22 15.81 -19.67
C ILE A 18 33.15 14.74 -19.89
N SER A 19 33.40 13.52 -19.45
CA SER A 19 32.34 12.52 -19.30
C SER A 19 31.45 12.97 -18.15
N ALA A 20 30.54 13.91 -18.43
CA ALA A 20 29.41 14.18 -17.56
C ALA A 20 28.53 12.92 -17.60
N PHE A 21 28.69 12.07 -16.58
CA PHE A 21 27.78 10.97 -16.31
C PHE A 21 26.42 11.60 -15.96
N GLN A 22 25.60 11.87 -16.97
CA GLN A 22 24.22 12.28 -16.78
C GLN A 22 23.50 11.10 -16.11
N LYS A 23 23.26 11.19 -14.79
CA LYS A 23 22.26 10.38 -14.12
C LYS A 23 20.95 10.61 -14.87
N GLN A 24 20.52 9.62 -15.66
CA GLN A 24 19.15 9.55 -16.13
C GLN A 24 18.27 9.48 -14.88
N HIS A 25 17.70 10.62 -14.49
CA HIS A 25 16.60 10.63 -13.54
C HIS A 25 15.40 10.08 -14.31
N SER A 26 15.20 8.77 -14.21
CA SER A 26 13.93 8.16 -14.61
C SER A 26 12.84 8.91 -13.86
N LEU A 27 12.00 9.65 -14.59
CA LEU A 27 10.73 10.11 -14.06
C LEU A 27 9.90 8.86 -13.79
N VAL A 28 10.04 8.31 -12.58
CA VAL A 28 9.09 7.35 -12.04
C VAL A 28 7.78 8.12 -11.97
N SER A 29 6.88 7.83 -12.91
CA SER A 29 5.48 8.18 -12.76
C SER A 29 4.99 7.41 -11.55
N TYR A 30 4.94 8.07 -10.39
CA TYR A 30 4.10 7.64 -9.29
C TYR A 30 2.66 7.79 -9.78
N SER A 31 2.18 6.76 -10.49
CA SER A 31 0.76 6.49 -10.53
C SER A 31 0.35 6.36 -9.07
N ASN A 32 -0.41 7.33 -8.55
CA ASN A 32 -1.19 7.15 -7.34
C ASN A 32 -2.20 6.05 -7.63
N ASN A 33 -1.73 4.81 -7.61
CA ASN A 33 -2.57 3.64 -7.74
C ASN A 33 -3.27 3.50 -6.39
N SER A 34 -4.23 4.39 -6.11
CA SER A 34 -5.05 4.26 -4.92
C SER A 34 -5.88 3.01 -5.14
N GLN A 35 -5.38 1.86 -4.67
CA GLN A 35 -6.11 0.59 -4.73
C GLN A 35 -7.51 0.85 -4.16
N GLU A 36 -8.52 0.62 -4.99
CA GLU A 36 -9.91 0.80 -4.62
C GLU A 36 -10.32 -0.39 -3.77
N ILE A 37 -10.52 -0.13 -2.48
CA ILE A 37 -10.75 -1.17 -1.47
C ILE A 37 -12.21 -1.26 -1.06
N ALA A 38 -13.11 -0.44 -1.61
CA ALA A 38 -14.53 -0.60 -1.36
C ALA A 38 -15.03 -1.98 -1.81
N GLY A 39 -15.94 -2.54 -1.04
CA GLY A 39 -16.46 -3.88 -1.27
C GLY A 39 -16.99 -4.55 -0.01
N VAL A 40 -17.59 -5.72 -0.19
CA VAL A 40 -17.99 -6.60 0.91
C VAL A 40 -16.99 -7.74 0.97
N TYR A 41 -16.36 -7.93 2.12
CA TYR A 41 -15.39 -8.99 2.36
C TYR A 41 -16.00 -9.99 3.33
N VAL A 42 -15.92 -11.26 2.98
CA VAL A 42 -16.57 -12.35 3.68
C VAL A 42 -15.52 -13.25 4.29
N LEU A 43 -15.67 -13.58 5.57
CA LEU A 43 -14.77 -14.48 6.25
C LEU A 43 -14.86 -15.88 5.62
N THR A 44 -13.72 -16.43 5.22
CA THR A 44 -13.66 -17.74 4.56
C THR A 44 -13.68 -18.92 5.51
N SER A 45 -13.08 -18.73 6.69
CA SER A 45 -13.04 -19.72 7.77
C SER A 45 -14.12 -19.42 8.81
N CYS A 46 -14.29 -20.27 9.83
CA CYS A 46 -15.23 -20.03 10.94
C CYS A 46 -16.72 -19.84 10.55
N GLU A 47 -17.55 -20.83 10.89
CA GLU A 47 -19.02 -20.79 10.79
C GLU A 47 -19.57 -20.23 9.45
N ASN A 48 -19.13 -20.77 8.31
CA ASN A 48 -19.73 -20.53 6.99
C ASN A 48 -20.03 -19.05 6.69
N SER A 49 -19.03 -18.18 6.64
CA SER A 49 -19.22 -16.78 6.26
C SER A 49 -20.04 -15.94 7.26
N ARG A 50 -20.02 -16.34 8.54
CA ARG A 50 -20.70 -15.61 9.63
C ARG A 50 -20.27 -14.15 9.70
N PHE A 51 -18.98 -13.87 9.61
CA PHE A 51 -18.46 -12.50 9.71
C PHE A 51 -18.24 -11.88 8.33
N LYS A 52 -18.61 -10.59 8.22
CA LYS A 52 -18.40 -9.80 7.01
C LYS A 52 -17.87 -8.41 7.36
N ILE A 53 -17.05 -7.86 6.48
CA ILE A 53 -16.56 -6.48 6.56
C ILE A 53 -17.02 -5.78 5.29
N LYS A 54 -17.84 -4.74 5.42
CA LYS A 54 -18.17 -3.86 4.29
C LYS A 54 -17.32 -2.60 4.39
N ILE A 55 -16.65 -2.26 3.30
CA ILE A 55 -15.93 -0.99 3.13
C ILE A 55 -16.69 -0.14 2.11
N GLU A 56 -17.03 1.08 2.50
CA GLU A 56 -17.72 2.05 1.65
C GLU A 56 -16.83 3.27 1.47
N LYS A 57 -16.73 3.77 0.24
CA LYS A 57 -16.09 5.04 -0.06
C LYS A 57 -17.14 6.15 -0.09
N LYS A 58 -16.91 7.24 0.64
CA LYS A 58 -17.75 8.44 0.63
C LYS A 58 -16.85 9.64 0.38
N LYS A 59 -16.93 10.21 -0.83
CA LYS A 59 -15.97 11.20 -1.32
C LYS A 59 -14.55 10.59 -1.30
N ASP A 60 -13.66 11.17 -0.50
CA ASP A 60 -12.25 10.75 -0.38
C ASP A 60 -11.96 9.96 0.91
N GLU A 61 -13.00 9.59 1.66
CA GLU A 61 -12.87 8.85 2.92
C GLU A 61 -13.51 7.46 2.82
N TYR A 62 -12.93 6.50 3.53
CA TYR A 62 -13.48 5.16 3.67
C TYR A 62 -14.16 4.98 5.03
N PHE A 63 -15.25 4.22 5.02
CA PHE A 63 -16.00 3.83 6.20
C PHE A 63 -16.14 2.31 6.21
N PHE A 64 -16.23 1.72 7.40
CA PHE A 64 -16.41 0.29 7.55
C PHE A 64 -17.66 -0.07 8.36
N LEU A 65 -18.19 -1.25 8.09
CA LEU A 65 -19.18 -1.96 8.89
C LEU A 65 -18.69 -3.41 9.08
N ILE A 66 -18.62 -3.89 10.32
CA ILE A 66 -18.37 -5.31 10.62
C ILE A 66 -19.70 -5.95 11.03
N PHE A 67 -20.01 -7.08 10.42
CA PHE A 67 -21.22 -7.84 10.65
C PHE A 67 -20.92 -9.17 11.33
N ASP A 68 -21.78 -9.53 12.28
CA ASP A 68 -22.00 -10.91 12.72
C ASP A 68 -23.36 -11.35 12.14
N LYS A 69 -23.32 -12.26 11.17
CA LYS A 69 -24.45 -12.63 10.31
C LYS A 69 -25.02 -11.38 9.63
N ASN A 70 -26.18 -10.91 10.09
CA ASN A 70 -26.85 -9.72 9.56
C ASN A 70 -26.82 -8.53 10.52
N LYS A 71 -26.20 -8.68 11.70
CA LYS A 71 -26.13 -7.63 12.72
C LYS A 71 -24.82 -6.86 12.60
N ILE A 72 -24.90 -5.54 12.52
CA ILE A 72 -23.71 -4.68 12.62
C ILE A 72 -23.20 -4.72 14.06
N ILE A 73 -21.96 -5.18 14.24
CA ILE A 73 -21.28 -5.26 15.55
C ILE A 73 -20.21 -4.17 15.73
N SER A 74 -19.73 -3.57 14.65
CA SER A 74 -18.81 -2.44 14.68
C SER A 74 -18.95 -1.59 13.43
N LYS A 75 -18.70 -0.29 13.56
CA LYS A 75 -18.72 0.67 12.44
C LYS A 75 -17.85 1.88 12.73
N GLY A 76 -17.34 2.52 11.69
CA GLY A 76 -16.56 3.75 11.86
C GLY A 76 -15.90 4.22 10.58
N LYS A 77 -15.08 5.27 10.72
CA LYS A 77 -14.14 5.67 9.67
C LYS A 77 -13.01 4.64 9.59
N LEU A 78 -12.64 4.25 8.38
CA LEU A 78 -11.54 3.31 8.14
C LEU A 78 -10.23 4.09 8.11
N GLY A 79 -9.26 3.68 8.93
CA GLY A 79 -7.87 4.10 8.73
C GLY A 79 -7.26 3.34 7.57
N LYS A 80 -6.64 4.04 6.63
CA LYS A 80 -5.88 3.45 5.51
C LYS A 80 -4.49 4.09 5.50
N GLN A 81 -3.46 3.27 5.53
CA GLN A 81 -2.07 3.68 5.40
C GLN A 81 -1.40 2.78 4.37
N ASN A 82 -0.62 3.38 3.46
CA ASN A 82 0.22 2.61 2.54
C ASN A 82 1.66 2.73 3.04
N GLU A 83 2.31 1.60 3.25
CA GLU A 83 3.73 1.53 3.62
C GLU A 83 4.37 0.49 2.70
N ASP A 84 5.35 0.96 1.91
CA ASP A 84 5.91 0.24 0.77
C ASP A 84 4.81 -0.30 -0.17
N ASP A 85 4.74 -1.62 -0.33
CA ASP A 85 3.74 -2.32 -1.15
C ASP A 85 2.57 -2.89 -0.32
N THR A 86 2.48 -2.53 0.97
CA THR A 86 1.48 -3.07 1.91
C THR A 86 0.44 -2.01 2.27
N VAL A 87 -0.85 -2.37 2.15
CA VAL A 87 -1.96 -1.51 2.56
C VAL A 87 -2.46 -1.93 3.94
N TYR A 88 -2.21 -1.11 4.94
CA TYR A 88 -2.68 -1.32 6.31
C TYR A 88 -4.05 -0.67 6.52
N LEU A 89 -4.97 -1.45 7.10
CA LEU A 89 -6.34 -1.05 7.41
C LEU A 89 -6.57 -1.05 8.93
N ALA A 90 -7.26 -0.01 9.42
CA ALA A 90 -7.65 0.09 10.83
C ALA A 90 -9.19 0.17 10.95
N PHE A 91 -9.79 -0.89 11.45
CA PHE A 91 -11.22 -1.01 11.75
C PHE A 91 -11.48 -0.65 13.23
N GLY A 92 -11.17 0.59 13.60
CA GLY A 92 -11.15 1.02 15.00
C GLY A 92 -9.95 0.43 15.75
N LYS A 93 -10.17 -0.53 16.65
CA LYS A 93 -9.09 -1.21 17.40
C LYS A 93 -8.57 -2.47 16.73
N ILE A 94 -9.16 -2.87 15.60
CA ILE A 94 -8.79 -4.08 14.86
C ILE A 94 -7.92 -3.66 13.68
N GLY A 95 -6.69 -4.15 13.63
CA GLY A 95 -5.79 -3.97 12.49
C GLY A 95 -5.97 -5.06 11.45
N GLY A 96 -5.77 -4.72 10.18
CA GLY A 96 -5.73 -5.69 9.10
C GLY A 96 -4.78 -5.27 7.97
N ILE A 97 -4.41 -6.25 7.16
CA ILE A 97 -3.58 -6.05 5.97
C ILE A 97 -4.44 -6.35 4.75
N TYR A 98 -4.48 -5.41 3.81
CA TYR A 98 -5.12 -5.60 2.51
C TYR A 98 -4.09 -6.01 1.47
N ASP A 99 -4.39 -7.10 0.77
CA ASP A 99 -3.67 -7.57 -0.40
C ASP A 99 -4.69 -8.13 -1.39
N THR A 100 -4.80 -7.51 -2.56
CA THR A 100 -5.53 -8.02 -3.73
C THR A 100 -6.83 -8.73 -3.38
N ASP A 101 -7.83 -7.94 -2.98
CA ASP A 101 -9.17 -8.41 -2.61
C ASP A 101 -9.24 -9.32 -1.38
N LYS A 102 -8.18 -9.37 -0.58
CA LYS A 102 -8.14 -10.07 0.71
C LYS A 102 -7.82 -9.10 1.83
N ILE A 103 -8.43 -9.34 2.98
CA ILE A 103 -8.11 -8.68 4.23
C ILE A 103 -7.72 -9.75 5.24
N GLN A 104 -6.48 -9.72 5.71
CA GLN A 104 -6.03 -10.56 6.83
C GLN A 104 -6.11 -9.78 8.13
N ILE A 105 -6.71 -10.39 9.15
CA ILE A 105 -6.80 -9.85 10.51
C ILE A 105 -6.22 -10.87 11.48
N GLN A 106 -5.35 -10.43 12.38
CA GLN A 106 -4.99 -11.24 13.54
C GLN A 106 -6.14 -11.21 14.55
N ASN A 107 -6.75 -12.36 14.83
CA ASN A 107 -7.92 -12.48 15.68
C ASN A 107 -7.58 -12.45 17.16
N TYR A 108 -6.51 -13.14 17.56
CA TYR A 108 -6.10 -13.16 18.96
C TYR A 108 -4.63 -12.84 19.16
N GLY A 109 -4.36 -12.26 20.33
CA GLY A 109 -3.06 -11.73 20.71
C GLY A 109 -2.04 -12.79 21.14
N ASN A 110 -1.00 -12.34 21.84
CA ASN A 110 -0.02 -13.22 22.46
C ASN A 110 -0.04 -12.98 23.99
N SER A 111 0.81 -13.69 24.74
CA SER A 111 0.84 -13.58 26.20
C SER A 111 1.17 -12.18 26.73
N MET A 112 1.79 -11.32 25.93
CA MET A 112 2.14 -9.95 26.31
C MET A 112 1.03 -8.94 26.00
N ASN A 113 0.20 -9.23 25.00
CA ASN A 113 -0.94 -8.40 24.61
C ASN A 113 -2.11 -9.31 24.24
N GLU A 114 -2.90 -9.67 25.26
CA GLU A 114 -4.02 -10.59 25.10
C GLU A 114 -5.25 -9.86 24.56
N TYR A 115 -5.79 -10.37 23.46
CA TYR A 115 -7.05 -9.94 22.89
C TYR A 115 -7.66 -11.09 22.10
N VAL A 116 -8.97 -11.03 21.88
CA VAL A 116 -9.69 -11.82 20.87
C VAL A 116 -10.74 -10.91 20.23
N HIS A 117 -10.71 -10.77 18.91
CA HIS A 117 -11.61 -9.86 18.19
C HIS A 117 -12.93 -10.54 17.78
N PHE A 118 -12.85 -11.79 17.33
CA PHE A 118 -13.97 -12.62 16.91
C PHE A 118 -13.98 -13.88 17.78
N THR A 119 -14.64 -13.80 18.94
CA THR A 119 -14.61 -14.85 19.98
C THR A 119 -15.22 -16.19 19.56
N GLN A 120 -15.95 -16.20 18.45
CA GLN A 120 -16.56 -17.39 17.87
C GLN A 120 -15.63 -18.12 16.88
N CYS A 121 -14.48 -17.52 16.58
CA CYS A 121 -13.47 -18.09 15.70
C CYS A 121 -12.22 -18.43 16.52
N GLY A 122 -11.72 -19.65 16.36
CA GLY A 122 -10.55 -20.15 17.09
C GLY A 122 -9.22 -19.89 16.38
N GLU A 123 -9.25 -19.42 15.13
CA GLU A 123 -8.08 -19.24 14.30
C GLU A 123 -7.33 -17.96 14.68
N LYS A 124 -5.99 -18.01 14.64
CA LYS A 124 -5.13 -16.85 14.94
C LYS A 124 -5.24 -15.76 13.89
N TYR A 125 -5.32 -16.16 12.63
CA TYR A 125 -5.42 -15.25 11.49
C TYR A 125 -6.69 -15.58 10.73
N LEU A 126 -7.47 -14.55 10.46
CA LEU A 126 -8.74 -14.62 9.74
C LEU A 126 -8.57 -13.96 8.39
N THR A 127 -8.95 -14.67 7.32
CA THR A 127 -8.87 -14.16 5.95
C THR A 127 -10.27 -13.88 5.43
N PHE A 128 -10.55 -12.60 5.18
CA PHE A 128 -11.75 -12.16 4.52
C PHE A 128 -11.46 -11.96 3.03
N ILE A 129 -12.26 -12.54 2.16
CA ILE A 129 -12.14 -12.41 0.70
C ILE A 129 -13.27 -11.52 0.21
N LYS A 130 -12.97 -10.59 -0.71
CA LYS A 130 -13.97 -9.76 -1.36
C LYS A 130 -14.98 -10.65 -2.09
N SER A 131 -16.23 -10.52 -1.72
CA SER A 131 -17.36 -11.07 -2.45
C SER A 131 -17.70 -10.10 -3.57
N GLU A 132 -17.73 -10.62 -4.80
CA GLU A 132 -18.23 -9.91 -5.99
C GLU A 132 -19.63 -9.30 -5.76
#